data_AF-A0A7S3IBB9-F1
#
_entry.id   AF-A0A7S3IBB9-F1
#
_cell.length_a   1.000
_cell.length_b   1.000
_cell.length_c   1.000
_cell.angle_alpha   90.00
_cell.angle_beta   90.00
_cell.angle_gamma   90.00
#
_symmetry.space_group_name_H-M   'P 1'
#
loop_
_entity.id
_entity.type
_entity.pdbx_description
1 polymer ?
#
loop_
_entity_poly.entity_id
_entity_poly.type
_entity_poly.pdbx_seq_one_letter_code
_entity_poly.pdbx_strand_id
1 'polypeptide(L)'
;MGKYTTAKIVISGHSLGGAVATIFAAHLLKLGYPVTELVTFGSPRVGNKEFAMYVSSRIPKAIRIVHNRDPVPCVPLLKQGFLHVSTLYYYPNPKNSLEYHTCVAKEGEEDVTDKCTKIFTMNINDHLNYLGKSTDCNTKLELSQ
;
A
#
# COMPACT_ATOMS: atom_id res chain seq x y z
N MET A 1 -2.27 -17.92 -18.51
CA MET A 1 -2.78 -16.65 -19.11
C MET A 1 -2.96 -16.79 -20.62
N GLY A 2 -3.89 -17.63 -21.09
CA GLY A 2 -4.06 -17.87 -22.53
C GLY A 2 -5.18 -17.08 -23.21
N LYS A 3 -6.12 -16.52 -22.44
CA LYS A 3 -7.36 -15.93 -22.97
C LYS A 3 -7.31 -14.40 -23.15
N TYR A 4 -6.47 -13.71 -22.37
CA TYR A 4 -6.41 -12.24 -22.35
C TYR A 4 -4.94 -11.79 -22.32
N THR A 5 -4.28 -11.79 -23.48
CA THR A 5 -2.83 -11.55 -23.60
C THR A 5 -2.44 -10.07 -23.55
N THR A 6 -3.39 -9.15 -23.73
CA THR A 6 -3.18 -7.69 -23.68
C THR A 6 -3.75 -7.05 -22.41
N ALA A 7 -4.37 -7.84 -21.53
CA ALA A 7 -4.98 -7.33 -20.31
C ALA A 7 -3.92 -6.87 -19.31
N LYS A 8 -4.23 -5.77 -18.62
CA LYS A 8 -3.43 -5.26 -17.51
C LYS A 8 -3.49 -6.22 -16.32
N ILE A 9 -2.36 -6.43 -15.67
CA ILE A 9 -2.27 -7.20 -14.42
C ILE A 9 -2.23 -6.19 -13.27
N VAL A 10 -3.37 -6.04 -12.59
CA VAL A 10 -3.51 -5.18 -11.42
C VAL A 10 -3.60 -6.06 -10.19
N ILE A 11 -2.75 -5.78 -9.20
CA ILE A 11 -2.71 -6.52 -7.94
C ILE A 11 -3.03 -5.53 -6.83
N SER A 12 -3.89 -5.94 -5.91
CA SER A 12 -4.32 -5.10 -4.80
C SER A 12 -4.54 -5.91 -3.54
N GLY A 13 -4.49 -5.23 -2.40
CA GLY A 13 -4.75 -5.82 -1.10
C GLY A 13 -4.79 -4.78 0.01
N HIS A 14 -5.60 -5.05 1.02
CA HIS A 14 -5.69 -4.25 2.26
C HIS A 14 -4.98 -4.98 3.41
N SER A 15 -4.39 -4.23 4.33
CA SER A 15 -3.76 -4.76 5.53
C SER A 15 -2.71 -5.83 5.21
N LEU A 16 -2.74 -6.97 5.90
CA LEU A 16 -1.92 -8.14 5.60
C LEU A 16 -2.10 -8.63 4.14
N GLY A 17 -3.29 -8.48 3.57
CA GLY A 17 -3.54 -8.76 2.16
C GLY A 17 -2.72 -7.86 1.23
N GLY A 18 -2.43 -6.62 1.62
CA GLY A 18 -1.51 -5.72 0.92
C GLY A 18 -0.07 -6.22 0.94
N ALA A 19 0.36 -6.82 2.05
CA ALA A 19 1.68 -7.44 2.14
C ALA A 19 1.77 -8.66 1.20
N VAL A 20 0.77 -9.54 1.24
CA VAL A 20 0.68 -10.70 0.34
C VAL A 20 0.64 -10.27 -1.12
N ALA A 21 -0.16 -9.24 -1.46
CA ALA A 21 -0.22 -8.65 -2.79
C ALA A 21 1.16 -8.18 -3.28
N THR A 22 1.94 -7.56 -2.41
CA THR A 22 3.29 -7.07 -2.74
C THR A 22 4.27 -8.22 -3.00
N ILE A 23 4.27 -9.26 -2.15
CA ILE A 23 5.09 -10.46 -2.36
C ILE A 23 4.69 -11.17 -3.65
N PHE A 24 3.38 -11.30 -3.89
CA PHE A 24 2.85 -11.95 -5.08
C PHE A 24 3.22 -11.19 -6.36
N ALA A 25 3.16 -9.86 -6.33
CA ALA A 25 3.63 -9.02 -7.43
C ALA A 25 5.12 -9.26 -7.74
N ALA A 26 5.97 -9.30 -6.72
CA ALA A 26 7.39 -9.59 -6.88
C ALA A 26 7.63 -11.00 -7.46
N HIS A 27 6.84 -11.99 -7.03
CA HIS A 27 6.90 -13.35 -7.55
C HIS A 27 6.51 -13.41 -9.04
N LEU A 28 5.43 -12.74 -9.44
CA LEU A 28 5.02 -12.66 -10.85
C LEU A 28 6.07 -11.97 -11.72
N LEU A 29 6.68 -10.88 -11.24
CA LEU A 29 7.80 -10.23 -11.92
C LEU A 29 8.98 -11.20 -12.12
N LYS A 30 9.29 -12.03 -11.11
CA LYS A 30 10.35 -13.04 -11.21
C LYS A 30 10.05 -14.12 -12.24
N LEU A 31 8.77 -14.46 -12.42
CA LEU A 31 8.29 -15.38 -13.46
C LEU A 31 8.18 -14.74 -14.86
N GLY A 32 8.50 -13.45 -15.00
CA GLY A 32 8.47 -12.73 -16.28
C GLY A 32 7.09 -12.19 -16.66
N TYR A 33 6.12 -12.15 -15.73
CA TYR A 33 4.82 -11.54 -15.99
C TYR A 33 4.87 -10.02 -15.84
N PRO A 34 4.28 -9.25 -16.77
CA PRO A 34 4.29 -7.80 -16.74
C PRO A 34 3.20 -7.26 -15.78
N VAL A 35 3.50 -7.23 -14.48
CA VAL A 35 2.62 -6.58 -13.49
C VAL A 35 2.55 -5.08 -13.80
N THR A 36 1.36 -4.60 -14.14
CA THR A 36 1.18 -3.20 -14.57
C THR A 36 0.95 -2.27 -13.39
N GLU A 37 0.18 -2.71 -12.39
CA GLU A 37 -0.18 -1.89 -11.24
C GLU A 37 -0.19 -2.74 -9.95
N LEU A 38 0.35 -2.17 -8.88
CA LEU A 38 0.24 -2.68 -7.52
C LEU A 38 -0.35 -1.56 -6.67
N VAL A 39 -1.54 -1.76 -6.09
CA VAL A 39 -2.20 -0.75 -5.24
C VAL A 39 -2.53 -1.39 -3.89
N THR A 40 -1.93 -0.91 -2.81
CA THR A 40 -2.18 -1.48 -1.48
C THR A 40 -2.77 -0.45 -0.53
N PHE A 41 -3.54 -0.91 0.46
CA PHE A 41 -4.22 -0.05 1.43
C PHE A 41 -3.82 -0.47 2.84
N GLY A 42 -3.16 0.41 3.59
CA GLY A 42 -2.74 0.09 4.97
C GLY A 42 -1.79 -1.09 5.06
N SER A 43 -1.01 -1.37 4.02
CA SER A 43 -0.09 -2.51 3.99
C SER A 43 1.07 -2.29 4.97
N PRO A 44 1.49 -3.31 5.75
CA PRO A 44 2.74 -3.27 6.49
C PRO A 44 3.94 -3.35 5.54
N ARG A 45 5.15 -3.07 6.06
CA ARG A 45 6.40 -3.31 5.32
C ARG A 45 6.61 -4.80 5.13
N VAL A 46 7.22 -5.17 4.01
CA VAL A 46 7.25 -6.56 3.54
C VAL A 46 8.66 -7.11 3.39
N GLY A 47 9.62 -6.27 2.99
CA GLY A 47 10.97 -6.70 2.71
C GLY A 47 11.99 -5.62 3.04
N ASN A 48 13.25 -5.92 2.75
CA ASN A 48 14.36 -5.00 2.92
C ASN A 48 14.45 -3.98 1.77
N LYS A 49 15.47 -3.12 1.84
CA LYS A 49 15.76 -2.10 0.83
C LYS A 49 15.85 -2.69 -0.58
N GLU A 50 16.58 -3.78 -0.76
CA GLU A 50 16.80 -4.43 -2.05
C GLU A 50 15.48 -4.97 -2.64
N PHE A 51 14.64 -5.59 -1.79
CA PHE A 51 13.32 -6.04 -2.19
C PHE A 51 12.42 -4.88 -2.63
N ALA A 52 12.38 -3.80 -1.84
CA ALA A 52 11.55 -2.65 -2.15
C ALA A 52 11.96 -1.99 -3.47
N MET A 53 13.27 -1.78 -3.68
CA MET A 53 13.82 -1.26 -4.92
C MET A 53 13.53 -2.17 -6.12
N TYR A 54 13.63 -3.49 -5.95
CA TYR A 54 13.31 -4.45 -6.99
C TYR A 54 11.85 -4.33 -7.47
N VAL A 55 10.90 -4.19 -6.55
CA VAL A 55 9.47 -4.06 -6.89
C VAL A 55 9.19 -2.68 -7.50
N SER A 56 9.65 -1.61 -6.86
CA SER A 56 9.37 -0.23 -7.29
C SER A 56 9.98 0.13 -8.64
N SER A 57 11.13 -0.46 -9.00
CA SER A 57 11.75 -0.22 -10.31
C SER A 57 11.11 -0.98 -11.47
N ARG A 58 10.28 -1.99 -11.19
CA ARG A 58 9.74 -2.91 -12.21
C ARG A 58 8.23 -2.81 -12.42
N ILE A 59 7.49 -2.31 -11.43
CA ILE A 59 6.05 -2.05 -11.57
C ILE A 59 5.85 -0.58 -11.93
N PRO A 60 5.33 -0.26 -13.13
CA PRO A 60 5.15 1.13 -13.56
C PRO A 60 4.34 1.99 -12.60
N LYS A 61 3.37 1.37 -11.92
CA LYS A 61 2.52 2.02 -10.93
C LYS A 61 2.39 1.16 -9.68
N ALA A 62 3.38 1.27 -8.80
CA ALA A 62 3.28 0.78 -7.43
C ALA A 62 2.84 1.94 -6.52
N ILE A 63 1.67 1.80 -5.89
CA ILE A 63 1.08 2.81 -5.00
C ILE A 63 0.71 2.14 -3.69
N ARG A 64 1.11 2.78 -2.59
CA ARG A 64 0.64 2.46 -1.24
C ARG A 64 -0.25 3.59 -0.77
N ILE A 65 -1.42 3.25 -0.28
CA ILE A 65 -2.35 4.20 0.30
C ILE A 65 -2.30 4.04 1.81
N VAL A 66 -2.07 5.13 2.52
CA VAL A 66 -2.05 5.16 4.00
C VAL A 66 -3.05 6.20 4.48
N HIS A 67 -3.87 5.80 5.44
CA HIS A 67 -4.92 6.63 5.98
C HIS A 67 -4.60 7.11 7.41
N ASN A 68 -4.58 8.43 7.57
CA ASN A 68 -4.48 9.16 8.83
C ASN A 68 -3.44 8.64 9.83
N ARG A 69 -3.87 7.92 10.88
CA ARG A 69 -3.00 7.41 11.96
C ARG A 69 -3.03 5.89 12.03
N ASP A 70 -3.23 5.25 10.87
CA ASP A 70 -3.14 3.81 10.71
C ASP A 70 -1.76 3.29 11.18
N PRO A 71 -1.71 2.41 12.20
CA PRO A 71 -0.45 1.85 12.71
C PRO A 71 0.19 0.81 11.79
N VAL A 72 -0.58 0.13 10.94
CA VAL A 72 -0.12 -1.07 10.22
C VAL A 72 1.03 -0.76 9.24
N PRO A 73 0.98 0.32 8.44
CA PRO A 73 2.11 0.72 7.59
C PRO A 73 3.39 1.05 8.34
N CYS A 74 3.32 1.25 9.66
CA CYS A 74 4.48 1.59 10.47
C CYS A 74 5.27 0.37 10.96
N VAL A 75 4.81 -0.85 10.68
CA VAL A 75 5.48 -2.09 11.08
C VAL A 75 5.76 -3.03 9.88
N PRO A 76 6.79 -3.89 9.95
CA PRO A 76 7.93 -3.84 10.87
C PRO A 76 8.72 -2.52 10.76
N LEU A 77 9.54 -2.17 11.75
CA LEU A 77 10.20 -0.86 11.81
C LEU A 77 11.36 -0.72 10.81
N LEU A 78 11.64 0.51 10.36
CA LEU A 78 12.83 0.83 9.56
C LEU A 78 14.15 0.34 10.20
N LYS A 79 14.27 0.48 11.53
CA LYS A 79 15.44 0.04 12.30
C LYS A 79 15.67 -1.49 12.24
N GLN A 80 14.64 -2.26 11.86
CA GLN A 80 14.74 -3.70 11.66
C GLN A 80 15.15 -4.06 10.21
N GLY A 81 15.48 -3.07 9.38
CA GLY A 81 15.91 -3.26 8.00
C GLY A 81 14.78 -3.39 6.99
N PHE A 82 13.53 -3.17 7.39
CA PHE A 82 12.38 -3.22 6.49
C PHE A 82 12.15 -1.87 5.80
N LEU A 83 11.76 -1.90 4.52
CA LEU A 83 11.50 -0.72 3.72
C LEU A 83 10.26 -0.94 2.84
N HIS A 84 9.44 0.09 2.70
CA HIS A 84 8.27 0.08 1.82
C HIS A 84 8.63 0.22 0.35
N VAL A 85 7.77 -0.33 -0.51
CA VAL A 85 7.78 -0.01 -1.95
C VAL A 85 7.28 1.43 -2.16
N SER A 86 7.98 2.24 -2.95
CA SER A 86 7.42 3.52 -3.44
C SER A 86 6.26 3.24 -4.39
N THR A 87 5.23 4.09 -4.50
CA THR A 87 5.04 5.47 -4.00
C THR A 87 3.91 5.57 -2.97
N LEU A 88 4.03 6.43 -1.97
CA LEU A 88 3.03 6.66 -0.93
C LEU A 88 2.03 7.77 -1.30
N TYR A 89 0.74 7.42 -1.27
CA TYR A 89 -0.38 8.35 -1.26
C TYR A 89 -0.96 8.40 0.16
N TYR A 90 -0.75 9.52 0.83
CA TYR A 90 -1.09 9.69 2.23
C TYR A 90 -2.31 10.60 2.41
N TYR A 91 -3.35 10.08 3.06
CA TYR A 91 -4.60 10.77 3.34
C TYR A 91 -4.59 11.26 4.79
N PRO A 92 -4.29 12.54 5.08
CA PRO A 92 -4.08 13.00 6.46
C PRO A 92 -5.36 13.20 7.26
N ASN A 93 -6.51 13.37 6.59
CA ASN A 93 -7.77 13.76 7.22
C ASN A 93 -8.76 12.58 7.22
N PRO A 94 -9.18 12.06 8.38
CA PRO A 94 -10.08 10.91 8.46
C PRO A 94 -11.50 11.18 7.95
N LYS A 95 -11.87 12.45 7.74
CA LYS A 95 -13.18 12.85 7.22
C LYS A 95 -13.15 13.27 5.75
N ASN A 96 -11.98 13.40 5.14
CA ASN A 96 -11.83 13.82 3.75
C ASN A 96 -11.08 12.76 2.95
N SER A 97 -11.80 12.02 2.11
CA SER A 97 -11.25 10.98 1.24
C SER A 97 -10.80 11.48 -0.13
N LEU A 98 -10.89 12.78 -0.42
CA LEU A 98 -10.54 13.36 -1.72
C LEU A 98 -9.15 14.02 -1.72
N GLU A 99 -8.63 14.38 -0.55
CA GLU A 99 -7.37 15.09 -0.42
C GLU A 99 -6.26 14.16 0.10
N TYR A 100 -5.16 14.09 -0.65
CA TYR A 100 -3.98 13.30 -0.28
C TYR A 100 -2.70 14.01 -0.67
N HIS A 101 -1.62 13.64 0.00
CA HIS A 101 -0.27 14.03 -0.36
C HIS A 101 0.44 12.86 -1.04
N THR A 102 1.09 13.15 -2.16
CA THR A 102 2.00 12.21 -2.81
C THR A 102 3.38 12.37 -2.21
N CYS A 103 3.88 11.33 -1.56
CA CYS A 103 5.23 11.27 -1.03
C CYS A 103 6.05 10.34 -1.92
N VAL A 104 7.11 10.86 -2.55
CA VAL A 104 8.03 10.08 -3.38
C VAL A 104 9.38 10.08 -2.69
N ALA A 105 9.88 8.90 -2.35
CA ALA A 105 11.20 8.74 -1.76
C ALA A 105 12.30 8.96 -2.80
N LYS A 106 13.46 9.42 -2.35
CA LYS A 106 14.69 9.23 -3.13
C LYS A 106 15.02 7.74 -3.21
N GLU A 107 15.79 7.36 -4.22
CA GLU A 107 16.20 5.97 -4.40
C GLU A 107 16.90 5.44 -3.15
N GLY A 108 16.34 4.36 -2.59
CA GLY A 108 16.90 3.70 -1.42
C GLY A 108 16.62 4.37 -0.07
N GLU A 109 15.76 5.39 -0.04
CA GLU A 109 15.12 5.95 1.15
C GLU A 109 13.65 5.49 1.19
N GLU A 110 12.97 5.70 2.33
CA GLU A 110 11.53 5.44 2.44
C GLU A 110 10.74 6.75 2.44
N ASP A 111 9.64 6.79 1.70
CA ASP A 111 8.62 7.81 1.73
C ASP A 111 7.75 7.61 2.98
N VAL A 112 8.30 8.02 4.12
CA VAL A 112 7.60 7.97 5.41
C VAL A 112 6.78 9.21 5.66
N THR A 113 5.68 9.02 6.38
CA THR A 113 5.11 10.10 7.18
C THR A 113 5.77 10.08 8.56
N ASP A 114 6.03 11.26 9.13
CA ASP A 114 6.60 11.39 10.48
C ASP A 114 5.76 10.68 11.57
N LYS A 115 4.52 10.30 11.25
CA LYS A 115 3.57 9.67 12.16
C LYS A 115 4.00 8.28 12.63
N CYS A 116 4.80 7.54 11.85
CA CYS A 116 5.32 6.25 12.29
C CYS A 116 6.30 6.33 13.47
N THR A 117 6.80 7.53 13.79
CA THR A 117 7.64 7.76 14.98
C THR A 117 6.83 8.09 16.24
N LYS A 118 5.51 8.39 16.11
CA LYS A 118 4.62 8.82 17.20
C LYS A 118 3.61 7.72 17.57
N ILE A 119 4.12 6.58 18.05
CA ILE A 119 3.34 5.37 18.35
C ILE A 119 2.10 5.63 19.24
N PHE A 120 2.20 6.50 20.25
CA PHE A 120 1.08 6.83 21.15
C PHE A 120 -0.07 7.59 20.49
N THR A 121 0.11 8.10 19.26
CA THR A 121 -0.94 8.83 18.55
C THR A 121 -1.67 7.96 17.53
N MET A 122 -1.31 6.69 17.38
CA MET A 122 -1.90 5.78 16.39
C MET A 122 -3.35 5.39 16.74
N ASN A 123 -4.14 5.04 15.73
CA ASN A 123 -5.54 4.67 15.89
C ASN A 123 -5.90 3.54 14.93
N ILE A 124 -6.24 2.37 15.46
CA ILE A 124 -6.59 1.20 14.65
C ILE A 124 -7.87 1.42 13.83
N ASN A 125 -8.77 2.32 14.24
CA ASN A 125 -9.96 2.64 13.44
C ASN A 125 -9.59 3.32 12.11
N ASP A 126 -8.46 4.03 12.05
CA ASP A 126 -7.98 4.61 10.80
C ASP A 126 -7.48 3.52 9.82
N HIS A 127 -7.18 2.30 10.31
CA HIS A 127 -6.85 1.14 9.48
C HIS A 127 -8.06 0.50 8.79
N LEU A 128 -9.26 0.73 9.33
CA LEU A 128 -10.50 0.12 8.87
C LEU A 128 -11.29 1.02 7.90
N ASN A 129 -10.78 2.20 7.58
CA ASN A 129 -11.40 3.11 6.63
C ASN A 129 -10.38 3.57 5.60
N TYR A 130 -10.69 3.33 4.33
CA TYR A 130 -9.86 3.73 3.22
C TYR A 130 -10.74 4.34 2.12
N LEU A 131 -10.39 5.55 1.68
CA LEU A 131 -11.15 6.31 0.66
C LEU A 131 -12.63 6.53 1.03
N GLY A 132 -12.94 6.67 2.32
CA GLY A 132 -14.30 6.87 2.82
C GLY A 132 -15.16 5.59 2.83
N LYS A 133 -14.55 4.42 2.63
CA LYS A 133 -15.21 3.11 2.69
C LYS A 133 -14.69 2.31 3.89
N SER A 134 -15.62 1.72 4.64
CA SER A 134 -15.27 0.76 5.69
C SER A 134 -14.79 -0.54 5.07
N THR A 135 -13.81 -1.18 5.71
CA THR A 135 -13.34 -2.51 5.35
C THR A 135 -14.21 -3.63 5.92
N ASP A 136 -15.22 -3.29 6.73
CA ASP A 136 -16.18 -4.27 7.25
C ASP A 136 -17.04 -4.83 6.10
N CYS A 137 -17.08 -6.16 6.03
CA CYS A 137 -17.87 -6.89 5.04
C CYS A 137 -19.40 -6.83 5.32
N ASN A 138 -19.80 -6.17 6.41
CA ASN A 138 -21.21 -6.05 6.83
C ASN A 138 -21.92 -4.82 6.24
N THR A 139 -21.26 -4.06 5.37
CA THR A 139 -21.90 -2.89 4.74
C THR A 139 -22.96 -3.36 3.76
N LYS A 140 -24.23 -3.12 4.11
CA LYS A 140 -25.34 -3.15 3.14
C LYS A 140 -24.93 -2.21 2.01
N LEU A 141 -24.97 -2.71 0.77
CA LEU A 141 -24.88 -1.88 -0.42
C LEU A 141 -25.95 -0.79 -0.31
N GLU A 142 -25.57 0.41 0.12
CA GLU A 142 -26.37 1.60 -0.13
C GLU A 142 -26.32 1.83 -1.64
N LEU A 143 -27.26 1.19 -2.32
CA LEU A 143 -27.68 1.56 -3.65
C LEU A 143 -28.23 2.99 -3.52
N SER A 144 -27.38 3.97 -3.80
CA SER A 144 -27.82 5.34 -4.04
C SER A 144 -28.75 5.32 -5.25
N GLN A 145 -30.03 5.62 -5.00
CA GLN A 145 -31.01 6.03 -6.02
C GLN A 145 -30.61 7.38 -6.61
#